data_AF-A0A7C7JX04-F1
#
_entry.id   AF-A0A7C7JX04-F1
#
_cell.length_a   1.000
_cell.length_b   1.000
_cell.length_c   1.000
_cell.angle_alpha   90.00
_cell.angle_beta   90.00
_cell.angle_gamma   90.00
#
_symmetry.space_group_name_H-M   'P 1'
#
loop_
_entity.id
_entity.type
_entity.pdbx_description
1 polymer ?
#
loop_
_entity_poly.entity_id
_entity_poly.type
_entity_poly.pdbx_seq_one_letter_code
_entity_poly.pdbx_strand_id
1 'polypeptide(L)'
;MTIVEFHHDAMKALSGDPSNNDLMNLTKQAHEISDMVSWAEGIIDKEEKVSDAFTVLKDKARDKYEISGNKHIAVFHDAVNDLLSQIYRHDHDLTPSTYDANDDSA
;
A
#
# COMPACT_ATOMS: atom_id res chain seq x y z
N MET A 1 11.12 -3.78 8.61
CA MET A 1 11.06 -2.83 7.49
C MET A 1 9.80 -2.03 7.63
N THR A 2 9.94 -0.72 7.48
CA THR A 2 8.84 0.24 7.56
C THR A 2 8.17 0.42 6.19
N ILE A 3 6.99 1.01 6.18
CA ILE A 3 6.24 1.32 4.95
C ILE A 3 7.02 2.28 4.03
N VAL A 4 7.78 3.21 4.61
CA VAL A 4 8.60 4.19 3.88
C VAL A 4 9.82 3.52 3.23
N GLU A 5 10.52 2.65 3.98
CA GLU A 5 11.65 1.88 3.46
C GLU A 5 11.20 0.97 2.30
N PHE A 6 10.07 0.28 2.48
CA PHE A 6 9.50 -0.57 1.44
C PHE A 6 9.17 0.23 0.18
N HIS A 7 8.51 1.39 0.31
CA HIS A 7 8.19 2.24 -0.84
C HIS A 7 9.46 2.67 -1.59
N HIS A 8 10.48 3.10 -0.87
CA HIS A 8 11.76 3.51 -1.45
C HIS A 8 12.41 2.37 -2.24
N ASP A 9 12.53 1.19 -1.63
CA ASP A 9 13.16 0.02 -2.24
C ASP A 9 12.37 -0.49 -3.45
N ALA A 10 11.04 -0.52 -3.36
CA ALA A 10 10.17 -0.89 -4.46
C ALA A 10 10.27 0.10 -5.64
N MET A 11 10.25 1.41 -5.37
CA MET A 11 10.42 2.43 -6.41
C MET A 11 11.77 2.34 -7.09
N LYS A 12 12.83 2.06 -6.33
CA LYS A 12 14.17 1.84 -6.86
C LYS A 12 14.22 0.59 -7.74
N ALA A 13 13.65 -0.52 -7.28
CA ALA A 13 13.57 -1.77 -8.04
C ALA A 13 12.87 -1.59 -9.38
N LEU A 14 11.68 -0.97 -9.40
CA LEU A 14 10.92 -0.72 -10.63
C LEU A 14 11.56 0.31 -11.58
N SER A 15 12.46 1.15 -11.09
CA SER A 15 13.23 2.06 -11.95
C SER A 15 14.33 1.35 -12.74
N GLY A 16 14.78 0.18 -12.26
CA GLY A 16 15.71 -0.70 -12.96
C GLY A 16 14.98 -1.85 -13.65
N ASP A 17 15.69 -2.97 -13.83
CA ASP A 17 15.12 -4.26 -14.23
C ASP A 17 15.29 -5.26 -13.07
N PRO A 18 14.30 -5.34 -12.17
CA PRO A 18 14.40 -6.20 -10.99
C PRO A 18 14.35 -7.67 -11.40
N SER A 19 15.08 -8.52 -10.69
CA SER A 19 14.98 -9.96 -10.89
C SER A 19 13.64 -10.48 -10.34
N ASN A 20 13.22 -11.66 -10.80
CA ASN A 20 12.01 -12.30 -10.26
C ASN A 20 12.12 -12.57 -8.75
N ASN A 21 13.32 -12.87 -8.24
CA ASN A 21 13.54 -13.05 -6.81
C ASN A 21 13.34 -11.74 -6.03
N ASP A 22 13.80 -10.62 -6.59
CA ASP A 22 13.59 -9.31 -5.97
C ASP A 22 12.09 -8.98 -5.91
N LEU A 23 11.36 -9.22 -7.00
CA LEU A 23 9.91 -9.01 -7.07
C LEU A 23 9.15 -9.91 -6.07
N MET A 24 9.54 -11.18 -5.95
CA MET A 24 8.92 -12.09 -4.99
C MET A 24 9.19 -11.66 -3.54
N ASN A 25 10.40 -11.19 -3.24
CA ASN A 25 10.74 -10.68 -1.92
C ASN A 25 9.94 -9.41 -1.58
N LEU A 26 9.86 -8.47 -2.52
CA LEU A 26 9.05 -7.26 -2.36
C LEU A 26 7.56 -7.59 -2.20
N THR A 27 7.04 -8.55 -2.94
CA THR A 27 5.65 -9.02 -2.79
C THR A 27 5.41 -9.56 -1.38
N LYS A 28 6.32 -10.38 -0.86
CA LYS A 28 6.24 -10.91 0.51
C LYS A 28 6.24 -9.78 1.54
N GLN A 29 7.10 -8.78 1.35
CA GLN A 29 7.21 -7.64 2.25
C GLN A 29 5.95 -6.76 2.22
N ALA A 30 5.32 -6.58 1.06
CA ALA A 30 4.04 -5.88 0.96
C ALA A 30 2.96 -6.57 1.80
N HIS A 31 2.86 -7.90 1.75
CA HIS A 31 1.94 -8.66 2.60
C HIS A 31 2.29 -8.55 4.09
N GLU A 32 3.57 -8.68 4.46
CA GLU A 32 4.01 -8.52 5.85
C GLU A 32 3.67 -7.13 6.41
N ILE A 33 3.78 -6.08 5.59
CA ILE A 33 3.38 -4.72 5.98
C ILE A 33 1.85 -4.60 6.08
N SER A 34 1.11 -5.21 5.17
CA SER A 34 -0.36 -5.23 5.21
C SER A 34 -0.87 -5.86 6.51
N ASP A 35 -0.25 -6.98 6.93
CA ASP A 35 -0.52 -7.60 8.21
C ASP A 35 -0.26 -6.62 9.36
N MET A 36 0.89 -5.92 9.36
CA MET A 36 1.23 -4.95 10.40
C MET A 36 0.29 -3.73 10.44
N VAL A 37 -0.21 -3.26 9.28
CA VAL A 37 -1.18 -2.16 9.19
C VAL A 37 -2.40 -2.46 10.05
N SER A 38 -2.91 -3.70 10.02
CA SER A 38 -4.10 -4.09 10.79
C SER A 38 -3.93 -3.99 12.32
N TRP A 39 -2.70 -3.89 12.83
CA TRP A 39 -2.39 -3.76 14.26
C TRP A 39 -1.96 -2.34 14.66
N ALA A 40 -1.94 -1.39 13.72
CA ALA A 40 -1.47 -0.04 14.03
C ALA A 40 -2.48 0.69 14.93
N GLU A 41 -2.01 1.33 16.02
CA GLU A 41 -2.88 1.95 17.03
C GLU A 41 -3.48 3.32 16.60
N GLY A 42 -3.23 3.76 15.36
CA GLY A 42 -3.66 5.09 14.90
C GLY A 42 -3.73 5.21 13.38
N ILE A 43 -4.22 6.37 12.93
CA ILE A 43 -4.28 6.74 11.52
C ILE A 43 -2.87 6.77 10.93
N ILE A 44 -2.66 6.00 9.87
CA ILE A 44 -1.39 5.84 9.16
C ILE A 44 -1.19 6.99 8.17
N ASP A 45 -2.23 7.36 7.43
CA ASP A 45 -2.15 8.29 6.31
C ASP A 45 -3.02 9.53 6.49
N LYS A 46 -2.73 10.27 7.56
CA LYS A 46 -3.50 11.46 7.96
C LYS A 46 -3.49 12.61 6.95
N GLU A 47 -2.47 12.66 6.09
CA GLU A 47 -2.25 13.73 5.11
C GLU A 47 -2.29 13.20 3.66
N GLU A 48 -2.81 11.99 3.44
CA GLU A 48 -2.91 11.31 2.13
C GLU A 48 -1.56 11.05 1.41
N LYS A 49 -0.44 11.33 2.08
CA LYS A 49 0.92 11.19 1.51
C LYS A 49 1.31 9.74 1.24
N VAL A 50 0.92 8.82 2.12
CA VAL A 50 1.26 7.40 1.97
C VAL A 50 0.45 6.81 0.81
N SER A 51 -0.85 7.06 0.78
CA SER A 51 -1.73 6.54 -0.26
C SER A 51 -1.43 7.11 -1.64
N ASP A 52 -1.08 8.41 -1.74
CA ASP A 52 -0.58 9.00 -2.98
C ASP A 52 0.72 8.33 -3.44
N ALA A 53 1.67 8.13 -2.54
CA ALA A 53 2.95 7.51 -2.86
C ALA A 53 2.78 6.05 -3.33
N PHE A 54 1.87 5.30 -2.72
CA PHE A 54 1.58 3.91 -3.09
C PHE A 54 0.73 3.80 -4.36
N THR A 55 -0.12 4.79 -4.64
CA THR A 55 -0.81 4.90 -5.93
C THR A 55 0.19 5.07 -7.07
N VAL A 56 1.18 5.97 -6.91
CA VAL A 56 2.26 6.14 -7.89
C VAL A 56 3.08 4.86 -8.05
N LEU A 57 3.39 4.16 -6.95
CA LEU A 57 4.14 2.89 -7.00
C LEU A 57 3.36 1.82 -7.78
N LYS A 58 2.05 1.69 -7.51
CA LYS A 58 1.15 0.77 -8.20
C LYS A 58 1.11 1.07 -9.70
N ASP A 59 0.88 2.31 -10.09
CA ASP A 59 0.80 2.70 -11.50
C ASP A 59 2.12 2.42 -12.23
N LYS A 60 3.26 2.69 -11.57
CA LYS A 60 4.58 2.35 -12.13
C LYS A 60 4.78 0.84 -12.31
N ALA A 61 4.30 0.01 -11.39
CA ALA A 61 4.35 -1.44 -11.55
C ALA A 61 3.52 -1.89 -12.77
N ARG A 62 2.33 -1.31 -12.94
CA ARG A 62 1.49 -1.57 -14.10
C ARG A 62 2.18 -1.19 -15.41
N ASP A 63 2.73 0.02 -15.52
CA ASP A 63 3.43 0.48 -16.72
C ASP A 63 4.61 -0.46 -17.06
N LYS A 64 5.38 -0.87 -16.04
CA LYS A 64 6.51 -1.79 -16.22
C LYS A 64 6.05 -3.18 -16.68
N TYR A 65 4.90 -3.65 -16.18
CA TYR A 65 4.29 -4.90 -16.65
C TYR A 65 3.84 -4.79 -18.11
N GLU A 66 3.19 -3.70 -18.50
CA GLU A 66 2.73 -3.48 -19.88
C GLU A 66 3.90 -3.49 -20.88
N ILE A 67 5.09 -3.01 -20.48
CA ILE A 67 6.31 -3.04 -21.30
C ILE A 67 6.95 -4.43 -21.34
N SER A 68 7.07 -5.10 -20.19
CA SER A 68 7.89 -6.31 -20.06
C SER A 68 7.13 -7.63 -20.22
N GLY A 69 5.82 -7.63 -19.96
CA GLY A 69 5.00 -8.83 -19.83
C GLY A 69 5.36 -9.73 -18.64
N ASN A 70 6.19 -9.27 -17.69
CA ASN A 70 6.66 -10.10 -16.57
C ASN A 70 5.55 -10.28 -15.53
N LYS A 71 4.99 -11.48 -15.45
CA LYS A 71 3.91 -11.84 -14.51
C LYS A 71 4.26 -11.59 -13.02
N HIS A 72 5.54 -11.62 -12.64
CA HIS A 72 5.94 -11.31 -11.26
C HIS A 72 5.71 -9.83 -10.92
N ILE A 73 5.77 -8.94 -11.91
CA ILE A 73 5.44 -7.52 -11.74
C ILE A 73 3.93 -7.35 -11.52
N ALA A 74 3.10 -8.12 -12.23
CA ALA A 74 1.64 -8.12 -12.02
C ALA A 74 1.28 -8.61 -10.60
N VAL A 75 1.91 -9.68 -10.13
CA VAL A 75 1.72 -10.17 -8.75
C VAL A 75 2.17 -9.12 -7.73
N PHE A 76 3.31 -8.46 -7.97
CA PHE A 76 3.79 -7.38 -7.11
C PHE A 76 2.82 -6.18 -7.10
N HIS A 77 2.29 -5.78 -8.26
CA HIS A 77 1.27 -4.74 -8.38
C HIS A 77 0.05 -5.05 -7.52
N ASP A 78 -0.46 -6.28 -7.59
CA ASP A 78 -1.65 -6.69 -6.85
C ASP A 78 -1.38 -6.63 -5.33
N ALA A 79 -0.22 -7.10 -4.87
CA ALA A 79 0.16 -7.00 -3.47
C ALA A 79 0.30 -5.55 -2.96
N VAL A 80 0.80 -4.62 -3.80
CA VAL A 80 0.84 -3.19 -3.47
C VAL A 80 -0.57 -2.60 -3.41
N ASN A 81 -1.47 -3.01 -4.31
CA ASN A 81 -2.86 -2.56 -4.30
C ASN A 81 -3.64 -3.08 -3.07
N ASP A 82 -3.38 -4.30 -2.64
CA ASP A 82 -3.97 -4.87 -1.43
C ASP A 82 -3.49 -4.14 -0.17
N LEU A 83 -2.19 -3.84 -0.08
CA LEU A 83 -1.63 -3.02 1.00
C LEU A 83 -2.25 -1.62 1.03
N LEU A 84 -2.38 -0.95 -0.12
CA LEU A 84 -3.04 0.36 -0.21
C LEU A 84 -4.49 0.29 0.28
N SER A 85 -5.23 -0.73 -0.13
CA SER A 85 -6.62 -0.94 0.29
C SER A 85 -6.73 -1.18 1.79
N GLN A 86 -5.78 -1.91 2.37
CA GLN A 86 -5.72 -2.17 3.80
C GLN A 86 -5.45 -0.90 4.61
N ILE A 87 -4.59 0.00 4.12
CA ILE A 87 -4.34 1.31 4.76
C ILE A 87 -5.62 2.15 4.75
N TYR A 88 -6.30 2.26 3.61
CA TYR A 88 -7.56 3.01 3.53
C TYR A 88 -8.62 2.46 4.48
N ARG A 89 -8.78 1.14 4.53
CA ARG A 89 -9.73 0.51 5.43
C ARG A 89 -9.39 0.79 6.89
N HIS A 90 -8.13 0.59 7.27
CA HIS A 90 -7.65 0.81 8.63
C HIS A 90 -7.91 2.24 9.09
N ASP A 91 -7.52 3.22 8.28
CA ASP A 91 -7.69 4.64 8.61
C ASP A 91 -9.16 5.05 8.65
N HIS A 92 -9.99 4.49 7.76
CA HIS A 92 -11.44 4.69 7.79
C HIS A 92 -12.06 4.13 9.07
N ASP A 93 -11.71 2.90 9.47
CA ASP A 93 -12.23 2.24 10.67
C ASP A 93 -11.86 3.00 11.96
N LEU A 94 -10.73 3.72 11.95
CA LEU A 94 -10.28 4.57 13.07
C LEU A 94 -10.79 6.01 13.02
N THR A 95 -11.36 6.45 11.91
CA THR A 95 -11.95 7.79 11.79
C THR A 95 -13.37 7.74 12.36
N PRO A 96 -13.68 8.43 13.47
CA PRO A 96 -15.02 8.39 14.06
C PRO A 96 -16.05 8.83 13.02
N SER A 97 -17.12 8.05 12.84
CA SER A 97 -18.27 8.51 12.07
C SER A 97 -18.77 9.78 12.74
N THR A 98 -18.92 10.86 11.97
CA THR A 98 -19.48 12.15 12.45
C THR A 98 -20.98 12.06 12.75
N TYR A 99 -21.51 10.86 12.97
CA TYR A 99 -22.91 10.53 13.18
C TYR A 99 -23.16 10.04 14.61
N ASP A 100 -22.70 10.79 15.60
CA ASP A 100 -23.26 10.69 16.95
C ASP A 100 -23.08 12.00 17.74
N ALA A 101 -23.80 13.03 17.31
CA ALA A 101 -23.99 14.24 18.10
C ALA A 101 -25.28 14.94 17.63
N ASN A 102 -26.43 14.34 17.93
CA ASN A 102 -27.69 15.02 18.25
C ASN A 102 -28.84 14.00 18.29
N ASP A 103 -29.01 13.31 19.41
CA ASP A 103 -30.36 12.92 19.84
C ASP A 103 -30.45 12.84 21.37
N ASP A 104 -30.10 13.93 22.05
CA ASP A 104 -30.51 14.19 23.44
C ASP A 104 -31.42 15.43 23.44
N SER A 105 -32.57 15.31 22.79
CA SER A 105 -33.66 16.29 22.88
C SER A 105 -34.98 15.60 23.22
N ALA A 106 -35.16 15.28 24.50
CA ALA A 106 -36.46 14.98 25.09
C ALA A 106 -36.53 15.46 26.55
#